data_AF-A0A6J3QVZ5-F1
#
_entry.id   AF-A0A6J3QVZ5-F1
#
_cell.length_a   1.000
_cell.length_b   1.000
_cell.length_c   1.000
_cell.angle_alpha   90.00
_cell.angle_beta   90.00
_cell.angle_gamma   90.00
#
_symmetry.space_group_name_H-M   'P 1'
#
loop_
_entity.id
_entity.type
_entity.pdbx_description
1 polymer ?
#
loop_
_entity_poly.entity_id
_entity_poly.type
_entity_poly.pdbx_seq_one_letter_code
_entity_poly.pdbx_strand_id
1 'polypeptide(L)'
;MVRFMFQNHSCSSGENGLRGQAEPLEVVAVAQMRDDGGRDQGGSNRKREESSISRCVFKVEPVEFAFALITPYFSISNYIFYSFPQATETDTKIRVCTRAYHLLLKKLAFNPNDIIFDPNILTIGTGMEEHNLYAVNFINATKVIKETLPGARVSGGLSNLSFSFRGMEAIREAMHGVFLYHAIKFGMDMGIVNAGNLPVYDDIHKELLQLCEDLIWNRDPEATEKLLHYAQTQGKGGKKVIQTDEWRNGPIEERLAYALVKGIEKYIIEDTEEARLNQEKYPRPLNIIEGPLMSGMKIVGDLFGAGKMFLPQVIKSARVMKKAVGHLIPFMEKEREETKVLPGTIEDKDPYQGTIVLATVKGDVHDIGKNIVGVVLGCNNFRVIDLGVMTPCDKILKAALDHKADIIGLSGLITPSLDEMIFVAKEMERLAIKIPLLIGGATTSRTHTAVKIAPRYSAPVIHVLDASKSVVVVSVGLALFQSSCEGKTESAES
;
A
#
# COMPACT_ATOMS: atom_id res chain seq x y z
N MET A 1 -9.95 12.56 33.04
CA MET A 1 -8.53 12.15 32.94
C MET A 1 -8.47 10.96 31.99
N VAL A 2 -8.25 11.19 30.69
CA VAL A 2 -8.21 10.12 29.67
C VAL A 2 -6.77 10.00 29.20
N ARG A 3 -6.12 8.89 29.56
CA ARG A 3 -4.75 8.52 29.18
C ARG A 3 -4.78 7.89 27.78
N PHE A 4 -4.12 8.50 26.80
CA PHE A 4 -3.87 7.84 25.51
C PHE A 4 -2.42 7.35 25.48
N MET A 5 -2.24 6.03 25.44
CA MET A 5 -0.94 5.40 25.19
C MET A 5 -0.61 5.49 23.70
N PHE A 6 0.56 6.04 23.37
CA PHE A 6 1.20 5.84 22.08
C PHE A 6 1.93 4.50 22.11
N GLN A 7 1.62 3.59 21.18
CA GLN A 7 2.45 2.41 20.91
C GLN A 7 2.60 2.22 19.41
N ASN A 8 3.74 2.65 18.87
CA ASN A 8 4.28 2.22 17.59
C ASN A 8 5.32 1.13 17.88
N HIS A 9 5.04 -0.13 17.54
CA HIS A 9 6.08 -1.16 17.47
C HIS A 9 6.19 -1.65 16.03
N SER A 10 7.29 -1.28 15.37
CA SER A 10 7.92 -2.10 14.36
C SER A 10 9.27 -2.51 14.94
N CYS A 11 9.41 -3.79 15.29
CA CYS A 11 10.66 -4.34 15.81
C CYS A 11 11.14 -5.39 14.80
N SER A 12 12.27 -5.10 14.14
CA SER A 12 13.05 -6.05 13.37
C SER A 12 13.59 -7.13 14.31
N SER A 13 13.27 -8.40 14.03
CA SER A 13 13.80 -9.55 14.74
C SER A 13 15.29 -9.74 14.47
N GLY A 14 16.13 -9.45 15.46
CA GLY A 14 17.48 -10.02 15.60
C GLY A 14 17.48 -10.97 16.79
N GLU A 15 17.82 -12.23 16.55
CA GLU A 15 18.00 -13.25 17.58
C GLU A 15 19.16 -12.88 18.51
N ASN A 16 18.87 -12.68 19.79
CA ASN A 16 19.60 -13.30 20.91
C ASN A 16 18.92 -12.91 22.22
N GLY A 17 18.51 -13.92 22.99
CA GLY A 17 17.88 -13.72 24.29
C GLY A 17 18.87 -13.16 25.30
N LEU A 18 18.42 -12.16 26.06
CA LEU A 18 18.71 -11.93 27.49
C LEU A 18 17.87 -10.72 27.93
N ARG A 19 17.33 -10.78 29.15
CA ARG A 19 16.52 -9.74 29.79
C ARG A 19 17.16 -8.35 29.62
N GLY A 20 16.49 -7.46 28.90
CA GLY A 20 16.89 -6.06 28.73
C GLY A 20 15.71 -5.14 28.99
N GLN A 21 15.92 -4.12 29.83
CA GLN A 21 14.97 -3.06 30.12
C GLN A 21 14.51 -2.39 28.82
N ALA A 22 13.21 -2.12 28.69
CA ALA A 22 12.67 -1.38 27.55
C ALA A 22 13.22 0.06 27.59
N GLU A 23 14.14 0.38 26.68
CA GLU A 23 14.53 1.77 26.47
C GLU A 23 13.37 2.54 25.80
N PRO A 24 13.08 3.76 26.25
CA PRO A 24 12.01 4.57 25.66
C PRO A 24 12.39 5.04 24.25
N LEU A 25 11.55 4.74 23.26
CA LEU A 25 11.62 5.37 21.93
C LEU A 25 11.29 6.86 22.06
N GLU A 26 12.23 7.74 21.71
CA GLU A 26 11.98 9.18 21.58
C GLU A 26 11.13 9.45 20.33
N VAL A 27 9.84 9.77 20.54
CA VAL A 27 8.98 10.34 19.51
C VAL A 27 9.23 11.85 19.47
N VAL A 28 10.01 12.30 18.49
CA VAL A 28 10.30 13.72 18.30
C VAL A 28 9.19 14.34 17.46
N ALA A 29 8.29 15.09 18.10
CA ALA A 29 7.41 16.02 17.41
C ALA A 29 8.19 17.31 17.14
N VAL A 30 8.41 17.64 15.87
CA VAL A 30 8.89 18.98 15.48
C VAL A 30 7.68 19.90 15.47
N ALA A 31 7.63 20.85 16.40
CA ALA A 31 6.59 21.88 16.42
C ALA A 31 7.22 23.28 16.35
N GLN A 32 6.57 24.18 15.59
CA GLN A 32 6.93 25.59 15.55
C GLN A 32 6.10 26.33 16.60
N MET A 33 6.75 26.89 17.62
CA MET A 33 6.11 27.92 18.45
C MET A 33 6.14 29.24 17.69
N ARG A 34 4.98 29.88 17.49
CA ARG A 34 4.93 31.30 17.16
C ARG A 34 4.97 32.07 18.48
N ASP A 35 5.96 32.94 18.64
CA ASP A 35 5.91 33.98 19.67
C ASP A 35 4.75 34.92 19.32
N ASP A 36 3.64 34.80 20.04
CA ASP A 36 2.60 35.83 20.06
C ASP A 36 3.16 37.03 20.84
N GLY A 37 3.93 37.86 20.13
CA GLY A 37 4.55 39.06 20.66
C GLY A 37 3.53 39.99 21.32
N GLY A 38 3.52 39.98 22.64
CA GLY A 38 2.87 41.00 23.46
C GLY A 38 3.41 42.37 23.11
N ARG A 39 2.50 43.33 22.94
CA ARG A 39 2.81 44.75 22.75
C ARG A 39 3.66 45.24 23.92
N ASP A 40 4.87 45.70 23.62
CA ASP A 40 5.50 46.72 24.44
C ASP A 40 6.16 47.79 23.57
N GLN A 41 5.99 49.05 23.98
CA GLN A 41 6.34 50.25 23.23
C GLN A 41 7.83 50.57 23.37
N GLY A 42 8.47 51.01 22.26
CA GLY A 42 9.67 51.86 22.34
C GLY A 42 10.84 51.47 21.44
N GLY A 43 11.06 52.26 20.39
CA GLY A 43 12.39 52.70 19.96
C GLY A 43 13.32 51.75 19.19
N SER A 44 13.48 52.06 17.90
CA SER A 44 14.74 52.02 17.13
C SER A 44 15.35 50.67 16.69
N ASN A 45 15.60 50.58 15.37
CA ASN A 45 16.45 49.64 14.64
C ASN A 45 16.05 48.15 14.58
N ARG A 46 15.21 47.78 13.59
CA ARG A 46 15.12 46.38 13.11
C ARG A 46 16.01 46.15 11.89
N LYS A 47 17.14 45.48 12.12
CA LYS A 47 17.86 44.70 11.11
C LYS A 47 16.96 43.57 10.61
N ARG A 48 17.16 43.16 9.34
CA ARG A 48 16.51 41.99 8.73
C ARG A 48 16.74 40.75 9.61
N GLU A 49 15.68 40.17 10.14
CA GLU A 49 15.72 38.89 10.83
C GLU A 49 15.49 37.76 9.82
N GLU A 50 16.50 36.90 9.70
CA GLU A 50 16.40 35.59 9.06
C GLU A 50 15.45 34.70 9.88
N SER A 51 14.46 34.10 9.22
CA SER A 51 13.55 33.13 9.84
C SER A 51 14.32 31.84 10.14
N SER A 52 14.88 31.73 11.34
CA SER A 52 15.46 30.50 11.85
C SER A 52 14.34 29.54 12.26
N ILE A 53 14.30 28.36 11.66
CA ILE A 53 13.45 27.25 12.12
C ILE A 53 14.03 26.78 13.46
N SER A 54 13.44 27.21 14.57
CA SER A 54 13.82 26.71 15.88
C SER A 54 13.32 25.27 16.04
N ARG A 55 14.24 24.31 16.04
CA ARG A 55 13.97 22.89 16.35
C ARG A 55 13.58 22.77 17.83
N CYS A 56 12.29 22.80 18.15
CA CYS A 56 11.82 22.38 19.47
C CYS A 56 11.59 20.86 19.46
N VAL A 57 12.45 20.13 20.18
CA VAL A 57 12.29 18.71 20.49
C VAL A 57 11.52 18.61 21.81
N PHE A 58 10.27 18.13 21.77
CA PHE A 58 9.50 17.91 22.99
C PHE A 58 9.72 16.49 23.52
N LYS A 59 10.22 16.39 24.75
CA LYS A 59 10.15 15.16 25.55
C LYS A 59 8.82 15.19 26.30
N VAL A 60 7.87 14.34 25.90
CA VAL A 60 6.52 14.34 26.48
C VAL A 60 6.48 13.37 27.67
N GLU A 61 6.35 13.90 28.89
CA GLU A 61 6.04 13.08 30.07
C GLU A 61 4.54 12.67 30.07
N PRO A 62 4.17 11.47 30.57
CA PRO A 62 2.84 10.88 30.35
C PRO A 62 1.64 11.57 31.02
N VAL A 63 1.79 12.71 31.71
CA VAL A 63 0.81 13.13 32.73
C VAL A 63 0.14 14.50 32.50
N GLU A 64 0.66 15.42 31.67
CA GLU A 64 0.14 16.82 31.70
C GLU A 64 -0.42 17.43 30.39
N PHE A 65 -0.60 16.68 29.30
CA PHE A 65 -1.27 17.23 28.11
C PHE A 65 -2.32 16.28 27.51
N ALA A 66 -3.57 16.75 27.40
CA ALA A 66 -4.67 16.02 26.76
C ALA A 66 -4.93 16.61 25.35
N PHE A 67 -4.34 16.01 24.32
CA PHE A 67 -4.63 16.36 22.92
C PHE A 67 -5.74 15.49 22.34
N ALA A 68 -6.61 16.07 21.50
CA ALA A 68 -7.47 15.30 20.61
C ALA A 68 -6.80 15.19 19.24
N LEU A 69 -6.15 14.04 18.98
CA LEU A 69 -5.67 13.72 17.64
C LEU A 69 -6.84 13.19 16.81
N ILE A 70 -7.25 13.95 15.81
CA ILE A 70 -8.36 13.61 14.93
C ILE A 70 -7.76 13.26 13.58
N THR A 71 -7.54 11.96 13.38
CA THR A 71 -7.24 11.43 12.06
C THR A 71 -8.56 11.03 11.40
N PRO A 72 -8.70 11.12 10.07
CA PRO A 72 -9.84 10.56 9.34
C PRO A 72 -9.95 9.04 9.47
N TYR A 73 -9.02 8.37 10.17
CA TYR A 73 -8.90 6.92 10.31
C TYR A 73 -8.96 6.43 11.78
N PHE A 74 -8.76 7.31 12.77
CA PHE A 74 -8.60 6.96 14.18
C PHE A 74 -9.05 8.08 15.15
N SER A 75 -10.11 7.74 15.90
CA SER A 75 -10.53 8.15 17.25
C SER A 75 -10.54 9.64 17.68
N ILE A 76 -11.64 10.31 17.35
CA ILE A 76 -12.63 10.59 18.41
C ILE A 76 -13.66 9.46 18.40
N SER A 77 -13.58 8.65 19.45
CA SER A 77 -14.35 7.46 19.79
C SER A 77 -15.73 7.29 19.12
N ASN A 78 -15.84 6.22 18.33
CA ASN A 78 -16.99 5.30 18.24
C ASN A 78 -18.41 5.77 17.89
N TYR A 79 -18.70 7.03 17.56
CA TYR A 79 -20.12 7.41 17.30
C TYR A 79 -20.43 8.20 16.02
N ILE A 80 -19.47 8.68 15.21
CA ILE A 80 -19.77 9.75 14.23
C ILE A 80 -19.44 9.43 12.75
N PHE A 81 -18.73 8.35 12.46
CA PHE A 81 -18.26 8.03 11.10
C PHE A 81 -18.74 6.65 10.63
N TYR A 82 -20.00 6.54 10.22
CA TYR A 82 -20.56 5.30 9.70
C TYR A 82 -20.76 5.28 8.17
N SER A 83 -20.26 6.27 7.39
CA SER A 83 -20.79 6.41 6.02
C SER A 83 -19.89 6.99 4.91
N PHE A 84 -18.56 7.15 5.06
CA PHE A 84 -17.77 7.73 3.96
C PHE A 84 -16.47 6.97 3.65
N PRO A 85 -16.13 6.76 2.36
CA PRO A 85 -14.85 6.21 1.92
C PRO A 85 -13.67 7.13 2.30
N GLN A 86 -12.44 6.62 2.12
CA GLN A 86 -11.19 7.32 2.40
C GLN A 86 -11.19 8.77 1.91
N ALA A 87 -10.80 9.70 2.78
CA ALA A 87 -10.61 11.10 2.41
C ALA A 87 -9.30 11.29 1.61
N THR A 88 -9.34 11.02 0.30
CA THR A 88 -8.22 11.22 -0.64
C THR A 88 -8.16 12.64 -1.20
N GLU A 89 -9.33 13.20 -1.54
CA GLU A 89 -9.45 14.52 -2.17
C GLU A 89 -9.41 15.67 -1.17
N THR A 90 -8.90 16.82 -1.63
CA THR A 90 -8.80 18.07 -0.86
C THR A 90 -10.12 18.41 -0.18
N ASP A 91 -11.22 18.49 -0.93
CA ASP A 91 -12.53 18.88 -0.41
C ASP A 91 -13.08 17.89 0.63
N THR A 92 -12.82 16.60 0.44
CA THR A 92 -13.27 15.57 1.38
C THR A 92 -12.49 15.67 2.68
N LYS A 93 -11.17 15.90 2.63
CA LYS A 93 -10.33 16.13 3.82
C LYS A 93 -10.82 17.35 4.61
N ILE A 94 -11.07 18.47 3.92
CA ILE A 94 -11.58 19.70 4.54
C ILE A 94 -12.95 19.46 5.18
N ARG A 95 -13.91 18.91 4.42
CA ARG A 95 -15.27 18.65 4.91
C ARG A 95 -15.30 17.80 6.18
N VAL A 96 -14.45 16.77 6.24
CA VAL A 96 -14.33 15.90 7.43
C VAL A 96 -13.79 16.69 8.63
N CYS A 97 -12.70 17.44 8.47
CA CYS A 97 -12.10 18.23 9.54
C CYS A 97 -13.06 19.33 10.04
N THR A 98 -13.71 20.06 9.14
CA THR A 98 -14.69 21.10 9.48
C THR A 98 -15.88 20.55 10.26
N ARG A 99 -16.40 19.39 9.84
CA ARG A 99 -17.49 18.72 10.58
C ARG A 99 -17.05 18.32 11.99
N ALA A 100 -15.86 17.71 12.13
CA ALA A 100 -15.32 17.31 13.43
C ALA A 100 -15.09 18.51 14.35
N TYR A 101 -14.49 19.60 13.82
CA TYR A 101 -14.26 20.84 14.54
C TYR A 101 -15.56 21.41 15.14
N HIS A 102 -16.60 21.57 14.32
CA HIS A 102 -17.87 22.10 14.82
C HIS A 102 -18.57 21.20 15.82
N LEU A 103 -18.44 19.88 15.70
CA LEU A 103 -18.98 18.94 16.68
C LEU A 103 -18.28 19.07 18.04
N LEU A 104 -16.95 19.19 18.04
CA LEU A 104 -16.16 19.36 19.26
C LEU A 104 -16.48 20.66 19.98
N LEU A 105 -16.53 21.76 19.24
CA LEU A 105 -16.83 23.06 19.83
C LEU A 105 -18.29 23.12 20.32
N LYS A 106 -19.26 22.74 19.48
CA LYS A 106 -20.69 22.96 19.78
C LYS A 106 -21.27 21.93 20.74
N LYS A 107 -20.85 20.66 20.67
CA LYS A 107 -21.43 19.59 21.50
C LYS A 107 -20.61 19.28 22.74
N LEU A 108 -19.29 19.47 22.70
CA LEU A 108 -18.38 19.05 23.75
C LEU A 108 -17.63 20.22 24.42
N ALA A 109 -17.87 21.46 23.98
CA ALA A 109 -17.22 22.67 24.48
C ALA A 109 -15.67 22.55 24.52
N PHE A 110 -15.10 21.84 23.54
CA PHE A 110 -13.66 21.64 23.45
C PHE A 110 -12.94 22.96 23.10
N ASN A 111 -11.78 23.20 23.71
CA ASN A 111 -10.95 24.33 23.35
C ASN A 111 -10.36 24.10 21.95
N PRO A 112 -10.55 25.03 20.99
CA PRO A 112 -10.05 24.85 19.62
C PRO A 112 -8.53 24.70 19.53
N ASN A 113 -7.77 25.26 20.48
CA ASN A 113 -6.30 25.17 20.51
C ASN A 113 -5.77 23.77 20.87
N ASP A 114 -6.63 22.92 21.42
CA ASP A 114 -6.29 21.54 21.83
C ASP A 114 -6.63 20.51 20.73
N ILE A 115 -7.10 20.98 19.58
CA ILE A 115 -7.47 20.15 18.43
C ILE A 115 -6.29 20.01 17.49
N ILE A 116 -5.88 18.76 17.20
CA ILE A 116 -4.89 18.44 16.18
C ILE A 116 -5.57 17.56 15.12
N PHE A 117 -5.71 18.07 13.91
CA PHE A 117 -6.13 17.29 12.75
C PHE A 117 -4.93 16.61 12.10
N ASP A 118 -5.07 15.35 11.71
CA ASP A 118 -4.15 14.72 10.76
C ASP A 118 -4.92 14.39 9.49
N PRO A 119 -4.92 15.23 8.44
CA PRO A 119 -5.68 15.00 7.22
C PRO A 119 -5.24 13.79 6.38
N ASN A 120 -4.37 12.93 6.91
CA ASN A 120 -3.67 11.80 6.29
C ASN A 120 -2.79 12.17 5.10
N ILE A 121 -1.49 12.06 5.32
CA ILE A 121 -0.51 11.95 4.24
C ILE A 121 -0.62 10.54 3.64
N LEU A 122 -0.89 10.48 2.33
CA LEU A 122 -1.01 9.23 1.58
C LEU A 122 0.20 9.04 0.66
N THR A 123 0.40 7.79 0.22
CA THR A 123 1.56 7.39 -0.58
C THR A 123 1.52 7.95 -1.99
N ILE A 124 2.62 8.57 -2.41
CA ILE A 124 2.83 9.05 -3.79
C ILE A 124 3.91 8.22 -4.50
N GLY A 125 4.05 8.44 -5.82
CA GLY A 125 5.10 7.81 -6.61
C GLY A 125 4.97 6.30 -6.71
N THR A 126 3.75 5.78 -6.66
CA THR A 126 3.43 4.35 -6.81
C THR A 126 3.41 3.89 -8.27
N GLY A 127 3.34 4.84 -9.21
CA GLY A 127 3.07 4.59 -10.64
C GLY A 127 1.58 4.58 -11.00
N MET A 128 0.66 4.61 -10.03
CA MET A 128 -0.78 4.72 -10.27
C MET A 128 -1.20 6.19 -10.35
N GLU A 129 -1.93 6.57 -11.40
CA GLU A 129 -2.29 7.98 -11.67
C GLU A 129 -3.12 8.61 -10.56
N GLU A 130 -4.05 7.84 -9.99
CA GLU A 130 -4.89 8.24 -8.85
C GLU A 130 -4.11 8.64 -7.59
N HIS A 131 -2.86 8.18 -7.44
CA HIS A 131 -2.02 8.49 -6.28
C HIS A 131 -1.20 9.77 -6.47
N ASN A 132 -1.12 10.31 -7.69
CA ASN A 132 -0.20 11.41 -8.03
C ASN A 132 -0.57 12.72 -7.31
N LEU A 133 -1.85 12.95 -7.05
CA LEU A 133 -2.35 14.20 -6.44
C LEU A 133 -2.35 14.17 -4.91
N TYR A 134 -2.02 13.05 -4.26
CA TYR A 134 -2.22 12.90 -2.81
C TYR A 134 -1.41 13.88 -1.96
N ALA A 135 -0.17 14.20 -2.34
CA ALA A 135 0.65 15.17 -1.62
C ALA A 135 0.10 16.60 -1.78
N VAL A 136 -0.24 16.99 -3.02
CA VAL A 136 -0.88 18.28 -3.33
C VAL A 136 -2.20 18.44 -2.56
N ASN A 137 -3.03 17.39 -2.55
CA ASN A 137 -4.30 17.40 -1.86
C ASN A 137 -4.15 17.60 -0.35
N PHE A 138 -3.14 17.00 0.27
CA PHE A 138 -2.84 17.23 1.68
C PHE A 138 -2.39 18.67 1.95
N ILE A 139 -1.47 19.21 1.14
CA ILE A 139 -0.94 20.57 1.31
C ILE A 139 -2.06 21.61 1.15
N ASN A 140 -2.92 21.45 0.14
CA ASN A 140 -4.07 22.34 -0.08
C ASN A 140 -5.10 22.23 1.05
N ALA A 141 -5.42 21.01 1.50
CA ALA A 141 -6.34 20.82 2.62
C ALA A 141 -5.81 21.46 3.91
N THR A 142 -4.50 21.34 4.16
CA THR A 142 -3.82 21.97 5.31
C THR A 142 -4.04 23.47 5.31
N LYS A 143 -3.79 24.14 4.19
CA LYS A 143 -4.01 25.59 4.07
C LYS A 143 -5.44 25.99 4.40
N VAL A 144 -6.43 25.32 3.82
CA VAL A 144 -7.85 25.65 4.05
C VAL A 144 -8.25 25.36 5.51
N ILE A 145 -7.79 24.26 6.09
CA ILE A 145 -8.03 23.94 7.50
C ILE A 145 -7.50 25.05 8.40
N LYS A 146 -6.28 25.54 8.14
CA LYS A 146 -5.67 26.61 8.94
C LYS A 146 -6.35 27.97 8.74
N GLU A 147 -6.84 28.26 7.54
CA GLU A 147 -7.57 29.50 7.24
C GLU A 147 -8.98 29.51 7.83
N THR A 148 -9.65 28.36 7.88
CA THR A 148 -11.09 28.28 8.21
C THR A 148 -11.38 27.78 9.63
N LEU A 149 -10.46 27.02 10.26
CA LEU A 149 -10.63 26.41 11.57
C LEU A 149 -9.61 27.00 12.58
N PRO A 150 -9.87 28.21 13.12
CA PRO A 150 -8.91 28.90 13.97
C PRO A 150 -8.60 28.11 15.25
N GLY A 151 -7.34 28.13 15.69
CA GLY A 151 -6.86 27.40 16.86
C GLY A 151 -6.51 25.93 16.57
N ALA A 152 -7.14 25.29 15.59
CA ALA A 152 -6.81 23.91 15.24
C ALA A 152 -5.39 23.80 14.64
N ARG A 153 -4.69 22.71 14.98
CA ARG A 153 -3.37 22.36 14.46
C ARG A 153 -3.46 21.24 13.43
N VAL A 154 -2.46 21.13 12.58
CA VAL A 154 -2.36 20.09 11.54
C VAL A 154 -1.08 19.26 11.73
N SER A 155 -1.24 17.95 11.76
CA SER A 155 -0.19 16.93 11.84
C SER A 155 -0.21 16.01 10.61
N GLY A 156 0.86 15.23 10.41
CA GLY A 156 0.88 14.19 9.38
C GLY A 156 2.08 13.25 9.45
N GLY A 157 1.84 11.97 9.11
CA GLY A 157 2.86 10.92 9.04
C GLY A 157 3.62 10.85 7.71
N LEU A 158 4.87 11.28 7.70
CA LEU A 158 5.67 11.37 6.46
C LEU A 158 6.15 10.01 5.92
N SER A 159 6.24 8.98 6.77
CA SER A 159 6.60 7.64 6.34
C SER A 159 5.64 7.08 5.28
N ASN A 160 4.38 7.50 5.30
CA ASN A 160 3.37 7.09 4.33
C ASN A 160 3.63 7.71 2.95
N LEU A 161 4.09 8.98 2.90
CA LEU A 161 4.39 9.70 1.66
C LEU A 161 5.35 8.90 0.77
N SER A 162 6.44 8.41 1.38
CA SER A 162 7.56 7.78 0.69
C SER A 162 7.52 6.25 0.73
N PHE A 163 6.37 5.65 1.04
CA PHE A 163 6.23 4.19 1.17
C PHE A 163 6.63 3.44 -0.12
N SER A 164 6.35 4.01 -1.30
CA SER A 164 6.73 3.45 -2.61
C SER A 164 8.24 3.22 -2.76
N PHE A 165 9.05 3.98 -2.04
CA PHE A 165 10.51 3.98 -2.10
C PHE A 165 11.15 3.32 -0.86
N ARG A 166 10.40 2.45 -0.16
CA ARG A 166 10.91 1.70 1.00
C ARG A 166 12.23 0.99 0.65
N GLY A 167 13.26 1.18 1.47
CA GLY A 167 14.61 0.65 1.23
C GLY A 167 15.54 1.63 0.48
N MET A 168 15.05 2.80 0.08
CA MET A 168 15.81 3.86 -0.60
C MET A 168 15.92 5.10 0.29
N GLU A 169 16.58 4.95 1.45
CA GLU A 169 16.50 5.96 2.52
C GLU A 169 16.91 7.38 2.07
N ALA A 170 17.98 7.54 1.28
CA ALA A 170 18.38 8.85 0.77
C ALA A 170 17.27 9.58 -0.05
N ILE A 171 16.48 8.84 -0.83
CA ILE A 171 15.36 9.41 -1.58
C ILE A 171 14.19 9.69 -0.64
N ARG A 172 13.89 8.78 0.28
CA ARG A 172 12.80 8.97 1.25
C ARG A 172 13.04 10.21 2.11
N GLU A 173 14.26 10.36 2.60
CA GLU A 173 14.73 11.50 3.40
C GLU A 173 14.63 12.81 2.60
N ALA A 174 15.06 12.81 1.33
CA ALA A 174 14.90 13.98 0.46
C ALA A 174 13.42 14.33 0.23
N MET A 175 12.57 13.34 -0.08
CA MET A 175 11.11 13.55 -0.22
C MET A 175 10.51 14.14 1.06
N HIS A 176 10.94 13.66 2.23
CA HIS A 176 10.49 14.16 3.52
C HIS A 176 10.87 15.63 3.73
N GLY A 177 12.12 16.00 3.42
CA GLY A 177 12.60 17.37 3.50
C GLY A 177 11.83 18.33 2.59
N VAL A 178 11.63 17.94 1.32
CA VAL A 178 10.87 18.75 0.34
C VAL A 178 9.41 18.90 0.75
N PHE A 179 8.78 17.82 1.19
CA PHE A 179 7.38 17.87 1.61
C PHE A 179 7.18 18.79 2.81
N LEU A 180 8.01 18.67 3.85
CA LEU A 180 7.93 19.53 5.04
C LEU A 180 8.18 20.99 4.70
N TYR A 181 9.17 21.28 3.85
CA TYR A 181 9.48 22.65 3.44
C TYR A 181 8.25 23.38 2.87
N HIS A 182 7.43 22.69 2.08
CA HIS A 182 6.19 23.26 1.54
C HIS A 182 5.03 23.19 2.52
N ALA A 183 4.79 22.03 3.14
CA ALA A 183 3.65 21.83 4.02
C ALA A 183 3.66 22.81 5.20
N ILE A 184 4.83 23.10 5.78
CA ILE A 184 5.00 24.09 6.86
C ILE A 184 4.60 25.50 6.38
N LYS A 185 4.99 25.91 5.17
CA LYS A 185 4.59 27.21 4.60
C LYS A 185 3.08 27.32 4.40
N PHE A 186 2.42 26.19 4.15
CA PHE A 186 0.97 26.10 4.00
C PHE A 186 0.24 25.86 5.34
N GLY A 187 0.98 25.85 6.46
CA GLY A 187 0.42 25.87 7.81
C GLY A 187 0.40 24.53 8.54
N MET A 188 1.13 23.51 8.06
CA MET A 188 1.35 22.28 8.82
C MET A 188 2.15 22.58 10.10
N ASP A 189 1.62 22.18 11.26
CA ASP A 189 2.22 22.50 12.56
C ASP A 189 3.17 21.41 13.06
N MET A 190 2.93 20.15 12.69
CA MET A 190 3.64 18.98 13.24
C MET A 190 3.85 17.90 12.17
N GLY A 191 5.01 17.25 12.16
CA GLY A 191 5.30 16.08 11.32
C GLY A 191 5.76 14.88 12.15
N ILE A 192 5.24 13.69 11.85
CA ILE A 192 5.70 12.43 12.44
C ILE A 192 6.80 11.88 11.52
N VAL A 193 8.05 12.03 11.93
CA VAL A 193 9.27 11.72 11.16
C VAL A 193 10.37 11.16 12.05
N ASN A 194 11.38 10.53 11.43
CA ASN A 194 12.67 10.32 12.07
C ASN A 194 13.50 11.61 11.97
N ALA A 195 13.54 12.39 13.05
CA ALA A 195 14.19 13.70 13.07
C ALA A 195 15.72 13.65 12.84
N GLY A 196 16.39 12.53 13.20
CA GLY A 196 17.83 12.38 13.01
C GLY A 196 18.25 12.26 11.54
N ASN A 197 17.31 11.89 10.67
CA ASN A 197 17.54 11.57 9.27
C ASN A 197 16.96 12.62 8.31
N LEU A 198 16.47 13.76 8.82
CA LEU A 198 15.84 14.77 7.98
C LEU A 198 16.89 15.73 7.39
N PRO A 199 17.08 15.76 6.06
CA PRO A 199 18.03 16.67 5.44
C PRO A 199 17.50 18.10 5.47
N VAL A 200 18.41 19.07 5.49
CA VAL A 200 18.06 20.47 5.26
C VAL A 200 17.70 20.63 3.78
N TYR A 201 16.60 21.31 3.48
CA TYR A 201 16.08 21.46 2.12
C TYR A 201 17.15 21.96 1.13
N ASP A 202 17.94 22.96 1.52
CA ASP A 202 19.00 23.54 0.69
C ASP A 202 20.23 22.63 0.52
N ASP A 203 20.41 21.65 1.41
CA ASP A 203 21.51 20.67 1.35
C ASP A 203 21.17 19.48 0.43
N ILE A 204 19.91 19.35 0.00
CA ILE A 204 19.49 18.29 -0.93
C ILE A 204 20.14 18.57 -2.30
N HIS A 205 20.78 17.55 -2.88
CA HIS A 205 21.38 17.64 -4.20
C HIS A 205 20.37 18.16 -5.25
N LYS A 206 20.74 19.19 -6.01
CA LYS A 206 19.81 19.93 -6.90
C LYS A 206 18.99 19.06 -7.84
N GLU A 207 19.60 18.02 -8.40
CA GLU A 207 18.90 17.07 -9.28
C GLU A 207 17.84 16.27 -8.51
N LEU A 208 18.19 15.73 -7.32
CA LEU A 208 17.25 14.99 -6.48
C LEU A 208 16.15 15.88 -5.94
N LEU A 209 16.49 17.12 -5.58
CA LEU A 209 15.55 18.14 -5.14
C LEU A 209 14.48 18.40 -6.21
N GLN A 210 14.91 18.64 -7.46
CA GLN A 210 14.00 18.87 -8.58
C GLN A 210 13.10 17.66 -8.83
N LEU A 211 13.64 16.44 -8.80
CA LEU A 211 12.84 15.23 -8.97
C LEU A 211 11.80 15.04 -7.86
N CYS A 212 12.16 15.36 -6.61
CA CYS A 212 11.23 15.32 -5.48
C CYS A 212 10.15 16.40 -5.59
N GLU A 213 10.51 17.62 -6.01
CA GLU A 213 9.57 18.71 -6.30
C GLU A 213 8.55 18.32 -7.36
N ASP A 214 9.03 17.78 -8.47
CA ASP A 214 8.17 17.40 -9.60
C ASP A 214 7.22 16.27 -9.22
N LEU A 215 7.68 15.33 -8.37
CA LEU A 215 6.85 14.27 -7.83
C LEU A 215 5.80 14.78 -6.82
N ILE A 216 6.19 15.62 -5.86
CA ILE A 216 5.30 16.13 -4.81
C ILE A 216 4.22 17.06 -5.37
N TRP A 217 4.58 17.90 -6.34
CA TRP A 217 3.67 18.84 -6.99
C TRP A 217 2.98 18.27 -8.23
N ASN A 218 3.25 17.01 -8.58
CA ASN A 218 2.73 16.36 -9.79
C ASN A 218 2.94 17.22 -11.05
N ARG A 219 4.14 17.78 -11.23
CA ARG A 219 4.49 18.65 -12.37
C ARG A 219 4.92 17.86 -13.60
N ASP A 220 5.42 16.65 -13.37
CA ASP A 220 5.95 15.77 -14.42
C ASP A 220 5.31 14.38 -14.30
N PRO A 221 4.56 13.93 -15.32
CA PRO A 221 3.95 12.59 -15.32
C PRO A 221 5.00 11.47 -15.24
N GLU A 222 6.25 11.73 -15.61
CA GLU A 222 7.36 10.78 -15.56
C GLU A 222 8.21 10.91 -14.28
N ALA A 223 7.83 11.77 -13.32
CA ALA A 223 8.62 12.03 -12.11
C ALA A 223 8.97 10.74 -11.35
N THR A 224 8.03 9.79 -11.26
CA THR A 224 8.25 8.49 -10.63
C THR A 224 9.35 7.71 -11.34
N GLU A 225 9.35 7.68 -12.67
CA GLU A 225 10.34 6.94 -13.46
C GLU A 225 11.73 7.58 -13.36
N LYS A 226 11.78 8.90 -13.46
CA LYS A 226 13.03 9.67 -13.35
C LYS A 226 13.67 9.50 -11.97
N LEU A 227 12.87 9.49 -10.91
CA LEU A 227 13.35 9.29 -9.54
C LEU A 227 13.87 7.84 -9.32
N LEU A 228 13.21 6.83 -9.90
CA LEU A 228 13.71 5.45 -9.89
C LEU A 228 15.02 5.31 -10.66
N HIS A 229 15.12 5.96 -11.82
CA HIS A 229 16.34 5.96 -12.62
C HIS A 229 17.49 6.61 -11.86
N TYR A 230 17.25 7.76 -11.21
CA TYR A 230 18.21 8.44 -10.35
C TYR A 230 18.73 7.51 -9.23
N ALA A 231 17.85 6.72 -8.60
CA ALA A 231 18.27 5.79 -7.57
C ALA A 231 19.21 4.69 -8.08
N GLN A 232 18.96 4.20 -9.30
CA GLN A 232 19.76 3.15 -9.92
C GLN A 232 21.16 3.66 -10.28
N THR A 233 21.29 4.92 -10.69
CA THR A 233 22.56 5.53 -11.09
C THR A 233 23.42 5.93 -9.90
N GLN A 234 22.82 6.34 -8.77
CA GLN A 234 23.56 6.68 -7.55
C GLN A 234 24.10 5.43 -6.81
N GLY A 235 23.41 4.29 -6.90
CA GLY A 235 23.86 3.02 -6.27
C GLY A 235 24.97 2.27 -7.03
N LYS A 236 25.25 2.65 -8.28
CA LYS A 236 26.30 2.04 -9.12
C LYS A 236 27.09 3.15 -9.78
N GLY A 237 28.26 3.47 -9.23
CA GLY A 237 29.16 4.51 -9.73
C GLY A 237 29.12 4.67 -11.26
N GLY A 238 28.45 5.73 -11.70
CA GLY A 238 28.64 6.39 -12.99
C GLY A 238 28.57 5.56 -14.27
N LYS A 239 28.02 4.34 -14.30
CA LYS A 239 27.75 3.68 -15.59
C LYS A 239 26.36 4.07 -16.07
N LYS A 240 26.32 5.05 -16.98
CA LYS A 240 25.24 5.20 -17.96
C LYS A 240 25.00 3.81 -18.53
N VAL A 241 23.90 3.16 -18.12
CA VAL A 241 23.42 1.98 -18.82
C VAL A 241 22.88 2.52 -20.13
N ILE A 242 23.76 2.59 -21.13
CA ILE A 242 23.33 2.69 -22.51
C ILE A 242 22.40 1.50 -22.68
N GLN A 243 21.12 1.75 -22.93
CA GLN A 243 20.17 0.72 -23.32
C GLN A 243 20.61 0.24 -24.70
N THR A 244 21.61 -0.62 -24.75
CA THR A 244 21.80 -1.47 -25.92
C THR A 244 20.74 -2.55 -25.83
N ASP A 245 20.01 -2.74 -26.92
CA ASP A 245 19.02 -3.82 -27.07
C ASP A 245 19.71 -5.20 -27.18
N GLU A 246 20.88 -5.39 -26.56
CA GLU A 246 21.63 -6.66 -26.54
C GLU A 246 20.80 -7.82 -25.99
N TRP A 247 19.91 -7.52 -25.03
CA TRP A 247 18.95 -8.49 -24.48
C TRP A 247 17.99 -9.05 -25.55
N ARG A 248 17.79 -8.36 -26.68
CA ARG A 248 16.98 -8.83 -27.81
C ARG A 248 17.59 -10.00 -28.56
N ASN A 249 18.90 -10.23 -28.43
CA ASN A 249 19.59 -11.33 -29.08
C ASN A 249 19.41 -12.66 -28.34
N GLY A 250 18.83 -12.64 -27.14
CA GLY A 250 18.51 -13.85 -26.37
C GLY A 250 17.30 -14.61 -26.91
N PRO A 251 17.06 -15.84 -26.40
CA PRO A 251 15.86 -16.62 -26.72
C PRO A 251 14.58 -15.91 -26.25
N ILE A 252 13.44 -16.25 -26.88
CA ILE A 252 12.13 -15.61 -26.63
C ILE A 252 11.79 -15.58 -25.13
N GLU A 253 12.06 -16.67 -24.40
CA GLU A 253 11.77 -16.76 -22.97
C GLU A 253 12.57 -15.76 -22.14
N GLU A 254 13.85 -15.57 -22.47
CA GLU A 254 14.70 -14.58 -21.81
C GLU A 254 14.27 -13.16 -22.16
N ARG A 255 13.84 -12.92 -23.40
CA ARG A 255 13.32 -11.61 -23.82
C ARG A 255 12.03 -11.26 -23.09
N LEU A 256 11.08 -12.19 -23.01
CA LEU A 256 9.82 -12.02 -22.27
C LEU A 256 10.09 -11.79 -20.77
N ALA A 257 10.95 -12.60 -20.15
CA ALA A 257 11.31 -12.42 -18.75
C ALA A 257 12.02 -11.08 -18.50
N TYR A 258 12.95 -10.68 -19.38
CA TYR A 258 13.65 -9.41 -19.29
C TYR A 258 12.68 -8.22 -19.43
N ALA A 259 11.78 -8.26 -20.40
CA ALA A 259 10.76 -7.23 -20.60
C ALA A 259 9.87 -7.07 -19.35
N LEU A 260 9.46 -8.17 -18.73
CA LEU A 260 8.69 -8.13 -17.48
C LEU A 260 9.49 -7.55 -16.32
N VAL A 261 10.71 -8.04 -16.07
CA VAL A 261 11.56 -7.59 -14.95
C VAL A 261 11.96 -6.11 -15.09
N LYS A 262 12.17 -5.64 -16.33
CA LYS A 262 12.51 -4.24 -16.61
C LYS A 262 11.28 -3.34 -16.83
N GLY A 263 10.09 -3.91 -16.95
CA GLY A 263 8.88 -3.16 -17.24
C GLY A 263 8.85 -2.56 -18.66
N ILE A 264 9.40 -3.23 -19.66
CA ILE A 264 9.49 -2.74 -21.05
C ILE A 264 8.24 -3.18 -21.83
N GLU A 265 7.43 -2.21 -22.27
CA GLU A 265 6.22 -2.47 -23.05
C GLU A 265 6.43 -2.56 -24.56
N LYS A 266 7.57 -2.09 -25.07
CA LYS A 266 7.77 -1.81 -26.50
C LYS A 266 7.68 -3.06 -27.39
N TYR A 267 8.28 -4.16 -26.96
CA TYR A 267 8.42 -5.40 -27.74
C TYR A 267 7.57 -6.55 -27.24
N ILE A 268 6.82 -6.36 -26.15
CA ILE A 268 6.15 -7.47 -25.45
C ILE A 268 5.12 -8.17 -26.33
N ILE A 269 4.39 -7.43 -27.18
CA ILE A 269 3.38 -8.00 -28.08
C ILE A 269 4.07 -8.84 -29.16
N GLU A 270 5.13 -8.32 -29.78
CA GLU A 270 5.90 -9.01 -30.82
C GLU A 270 6.51 -10.31 -30.28
N ASP A 271 7.13 -10.27 -29.10
CA ASP A 271 7.71 -11.45 -28.46
C ASP A 271 6.64 -12.47 -28.04
N THR A 272 5.49 -12.00 -27.58
CA THR A 272 4.36 -12.86 -27.20
C THR A 272 3.76 -13.54 -28.43
N GLU A 273 3.67 -12.83 -29.56
CA GLU A 273 3.23 -13.38 -30.83
C GLU A 273 4.23 -14.41 -31.38
N GLU A 274 5.53 -14.14 -31.30
CA GLU A 274 6.56 -15.10 -31.70
C GLU A 274 6.49 -16.39 -30.86
N ALA A 275 6.28 -16.27 -29.55
CA ALA A 275 6.02 -17.43 -28.68
C ALA A 275 4.74 -18.18 -29.10
N ARG A 276 3.67 -17.46 -29.46
CA ARG A 276 2.39 -18.04 -29.91
C ARG A 276 2.50 -18.81 -31.22
N LEU A 277 3.35 -18.34 -32.14
CA LEU A 277 3.59 -19.02 -33.41
C LEU A 277 4.43 -20.31 -33.24
N ASN A 278 5.17 -20.44 -32.13
CA ASN A 278 5.92 -21.64 -31.81
C ASN A 278 5.03 -22.71 -31.17
N GLN A 279 4.17 -23.33 -31.98
CA GLN A 279 3.21 -24.36 -31.53
C GLN A 279 3.88 -25.65 -31.04
N GLU A 280 5.12 -25.93 -31.47
CA GLU A 280 5.86 -27.10 -30.98
C GLU A 280 6.20 -26.96 -29.49
N LYS A 281 6.62 -25.76 -29.06
CA LYS A 281 7.00 -25.49 -27.67
C LYS A 281 5.82 -25.03 -26.82
N TYR A 282 4.88 -24.30 -27.41
CA TYR A 282 3.70 -23.75 -26.75
C TYR A 282 2.44 -24.16 -27.52
N PRO A 283 1.93 -25.40 -27.31
CA PRO A 283 0.77 -25.90 -28.03
C PRO A 283 -0.49 -25.04 -27.83
N ARG A 284 -0.59 -24.37 -26.69
CA ARG A 284 -1.73 -23.51 -26.33
C ARG A 284 -1.22 -22.12 -25.93
N PRO A 285 -1.94 -21.03 -26.24
CA PRO A 285 -1.62 -19.70 -25.75
C PRO A 285 -1.48 -19.63 -24.22
N LEU A 286 -2.26 -20.45 -23.49
CA LEU A 286 -2.16 -20.57 -22.04
C LEU A 286 -0.76 -21.00 -21.57
N ASN A 287 -0.05 -21.84 -22.34
CA ASN A 287 1.30 -22.30 -21.99
C ASN A 287 2.33 -21.15 -21.97
N ILE A 288 2.09 -20.08 -22.74
CA ILE A 288 2.95 -18.89 -22.77
C ILE A 288 2.78 -18.09 -21.48
N ILE A 289 1.53 -18.02 -20.98
CA ILE A 289 1.21 -17.40 -19.70
C ILE A 289 1.86 -18.19 -18.57
N GLU A 290 1.55 -19.49 -18.47
CA GLU A 290 2.05 -20.37 -17.39
C GLU A 290 3.57 -20.62 -17.44
N GLY A 291 4.18 -20.51 -18.61
CA GLY A 291 5.61 -20.73 -18.83
C GLY A 291 6.44 -19.45 -18.72
N PRO A 292 6.87 -18.85 -19.84
CA PRO A 292 7.84 -17.76 -19.86
C PRO A 292 7.34 -16.50 -19.13
N LEU A 293 6.07 -16.13 -19.26
CA LEU A 293 5.54 -14.92 -18.61
C LEU A 293 5.50 -15.07 -17.08
N MET A 294 4.95 -16.17 -16.57
CA MET A 294 4.97 -16.45 -15.13
C MET A 294 6.38 -16.62 -14.57
N SER A 295 7.32 -17.18 -15.34
CA SER A 295 8.72 -17.25 -14.94
C SER A 295 9.32 -15.86 -14.71
N GLY A 296 9.03 -14.90 -15.60
CA GLY A 296 9.42 -13.50 -15.42
C GLY A 296 8.78 -12.87 -14.17
N MET A 297 7.49 -13.12 -13.94
CA MET A 297 6.76 -12.56 -12.80
C MET A 297 7.19 -13.14 -11.45
N LYS A 298 7.63 -14.39 -11.41
CA LYS A 298 8.26 -14.98 -10.22
C LYS A 298 9.53 -14.22 -9.83
N ILE A 299 10.37 -13.87 -10.80
CA ILE A 299 11.60 -13.08 -10.55
C ILE A 299 11.23 -11.70 -9.99
N VAL A 300 10.19 -11.04 -10.53
CA VAL A 300 9.69 -9.76 -10.01
C VAL A 300 9.25 -9.89 -8.55
N GLY A 301 8.50 -10.95 -8.21
CA GLY A 301 8.07 -11.25 -6.85
C GLY A 301 9.24 -11.47 -5.89
N ASP A 302 10.23 -12.27 -6.29
CA ASP A 302 11.43 -12.56 -5.50
C ASP A 302 12.26 -11.29 -5.26
N LEU A 303 12.44 -10.45 -6.28
CA LEU A 303 13.17 -9.19 -6.16
C LEU A 303 12.44 -8.19 -5.25
N PHE A 304 11.10 -8.10 -5.34
CA PHE A 304 10.30 -7.25 -4.46
C PHE A 304 10.35 -7.73 -3.01
N GLY A 305 10.17 -9.04 -2.77
CA GLY A 305 10.26 -9.63 -1.44
C GLY A 305 11.65 -9.50 -0.79
N ALA A 306 12.70 -9.49 -1.61
CA ALA A 306 14.07 -9.22 -1.16
C ALA A 306 14.39 -7.73 -0.99
N GLY A 307 13.44 -6.82 -1.26
CA GLY A 307 13.66 -5.36 -1.22
C GLY A 307 14.61 -4.83 -2.30
N LYS A 308 14.89 -5.61 -3.35
CA LYS A 308 15.76 -5.25 -4.48
C LYS A 308 14.99 -4.59 -5.64
N MET A 309 13.67 -4.70 -5.62
CA MET A 309 12.74 -4.06 -6.54
C MET A 309 11.69 -3.31 -5.74
N PHE A 310 11.30 -2.14 -6.24
CA PHE A 310 10.41 -1.22 -5.53
C PHE A 310 9.00 -1.25 -6.10
N LEU A 311 8.01 -0.81 -5.30
CA LEU A 311 6.59 -0.90 -5.66
C LEU A 311 6.28 -0.33 -7.07
N PRO A 312 6.84 0.81 -7.50
CA PRO A 312 6.55 1.35 -8.83
C PRO A 312 7.07 0.47 -9.97
N GLN A 313 8.19 -0.22 -9.75
CA GLN A 313 8.75 -1.15 -10.73
C GLN A 313 7.86 -2.38 -10.85
N VAL A 314 7.34 -2.89 -9.73
CA VAL A 314 6.38 -4.01 -9.70
C VAL A 314 5.11 -3.67 -10.48
N ILE A 315 4.57 -2.46 -10.28
CA ILE A 315 3.40 -1.96 -11.02
C ILE A 315 3.69 -1.90 -12.53
N LYS A 316 4.90 -1.48 -12.92
CA LYS A 316 5.34 -1.46 -14.32
C LYS A 316 5.38 -2.86 -14.92
N SER A 317 5.95 -3.84 -14.21
CA SER A 317 5.93 -5.25 -14.62
C SER A 317 4.50 -5.78 -14.79
N ALA A 318 3.58 -5.41 -13.89
CA ALA A 318 2.16 -5.77 -13.97
C ALA A 318 1.52 -5.29 -15.28
N ARG A 319 1.84 -4.06 -15.72
CA ARG A 319 1.32 -3.49 -16.97
C ARG A 319 1.82 -4.25 -18.19
N VAL A 320 3.12 -4.57 -18.23
CA VAL A 320 3.71 -5.39 -19.30
C VAL A 320 3.05 -6.77 -19.35
N MET A 321 2.87 -7.42 -18.20
CA MET A 321 2.18 -8.71 -18.09
C MET A 321 0.75 -8.63 -18.62
N LYS A 322 -0.03 -7.63 -18.20
CA LYS A 322 -1.41 -7.42 -18.65
C LYS A 322 -1.48 -7.20 -20.16
N LYS A 323 -0.51 -6.50 -20.75
CA LYS A 323 -0.42 -6.27 -22.19
C LYS A 323 -0.13 -7.56 -22.97
N ALA A 324 0.79 -8.40 -22.46
CA ALA A 324 1.08 -9.72 -23.01
C ALA A 324 -0.14 -10.64 -22.96
N VAL A 325 -0.77 -10.78 -21.78
CA VAL A 325 -1.97 -11.61 -21.60
C VAL A 325 -3.13 -11.10 -22.45
N GLY A 326 -3.33 -9.77 -22.51
CA GLY A 326 -4.35 -9.14 -23.36
C GLY A 326 -4.22 -9.49 -24.84
N HIS A 327 -2.99 -9.70 -25.33
CA HIS A 327 -2.73 -10.17 -26.69
C HIS A 327 -3.13 -11.65 -26.89
N LEU A 328 -3.02 -12.48 -25.86
CA LEU A 328 -3.33 -13.91 -25.93
C LEU A 328 -4.83 -14.24 -25.77
N ILE A 329 -5.60 -13.39 -25.08
CA ILE A 329 -7.03 -13.59 -24.82
C ILE A 329 -7.84 -13.95 -26.08
N PRO A 330 -7.77 -13.19 -27.19
CA PRO A 330 -8.57 -13.51 -28.39
C PRO A 330 -8.25 -14.89 -28.98
N PHE A 331 -7.00 -15.35 -28.87
CA PHE A 331 -6.59 -16.66 -29.35
C PHE A 331 -7.06 -17.79 -28.44
N MET A 332 -7.09 -17.55 -27.12
CA MET A 332 -7.66 -18.50 -26.16
C MET A 332 -9.17 -18.65 -26.35
N GLU A 333 -9.88 -17.55 -26.62
CA GLU A 333 -11.32 -17.58 -26.95
C GLU A 333 -11.58 -18.33 -28.25
N LYS A 334 -10.77 -18.11 -29.28
CA LYS A 334 -10.88 -18.83 -30.55
C LYS A 334 -10.62 -20.33 -30.42
N GLU A 335 -9.56 -20.72 -29.69
CA GLU A 335 -9.28 -22.13 -29.39
C GLU A 335 -10.45 -22.77 -28.63
N ARG A 336 -11.04 -22.04 -27.68
CA ARG A 336 -12.21 -22.50 -26.92
C ARG A 336 -13.45 -22.69 -27.80
N GLU A 337 -13.68 -21.80 -28.76
CA GLU A 337 -14.77 -21.93 -29.74
C GLU A 337 -14.55 -23.13 -30.68
N GLU A 338 -13.33 -23.31 -31.19
CA GLU A 338 -12.95 -24.43 -32.05
C GLU A 338 -13.05 -25.79 -31.32
N THR A 339 -12.73 -25.81 -30.02
CA THR A 339 -12.76 -27.01 -29.18
C THR A 339 -14.17 -27.35 -28.69
N LYS A 340 -15.06 -26.36 -28.50
CA LYS A 340 -16.48 -26.59 -28.13
C LYS A 340 -17.29 -27.35 -29.19
N VAL A 341 -16.78 -27.50 -30.41
CA VAL A 341 -17.39 -28.28 -31.49
C VAL A 341 -17.13 -29.79 -31.35
N LEU A 342 -16.17 -30.20 -30.51
CA LEU A 342 -15.86 -31.61 -30.22
C LEU A 342 -16.48 -32.01 -28.86
N PRO A 343 -17.44 -32.94 -28.81
CA PRO A 343 -18.02 -33.37 -27.55
C PRO A 343 -16.99 -34.18 -26.74
N GLY A 344 -16.57 -33.62 -25.60
CA GLY A 344 -16.13 -34.41 -24.45
C GLY A 344 -14.64 -34.43 -24.05
N THR A 345 -13.76 -33.53 -24.51
CA THR A 345 -12.31 -33.72 -24.23
C THR A 345 -11.51 -32.62 -23.54
N ILE A 346 -11.97 -31.39 -23.28
CA ILE A 346 -11.11 -30.40 -22.59
C ILE A 346 -11.88 -29.58 -21.56
N GLU A 347 -11.40 -29.60 -20.32
CA GLU A 347 -11.86 -28.76 -19.22
C GLU A 347 -11.80 -27.28 -19.61
N ASP A 348 -12.88 -26.57 -19.31
CA ASP A 348 -13.08 -25.13 -19.53
C ASP A 348 -12.16 -24.31 -18.59
N LYS A 349 -10.82 -24.46 -18.71
CA LYS A 349 -9.86 -23.80 -17.80
C LYS A 349 -9.87 -22.29 -18.01
N ASP A 350 -10.10 -21.58 -16.91
CA ASP A 350 -10.05 -20.12 -16.84
C ASP A 350 -8.63 -19.63 -17.18
N PRO A 351 -8.45 -18.53 -17.95
CA PRO A 351 -7.12 -17.94 -18.20
C PRO A 351 -6.35 -17.55 -16.93
N TYR A 352 -7.03 -17.39 -15.80
CA TYR A 352 -6.42 -17.09 -14.51
C TYR A 352 -6.13 -18.36 -13.70
N GLN A 353 -5.05 -18.34 -12.93
CA GLN A 353 -4.67 -19.47 -12.05
C GLN A 353 -5.65 -19.72 -10.90
N GLY A 354 -6.45 -18.69 -10.59
CA GLY A 354 -7.48 -18.72 -9.56
C GLY A 354 -8.08 -17.33 -9.36
N THR A 355 -9.28 -17.30 -8.79
CA THR A 355 -10.01 -16.08 -8.44
C THR A 355 -9.90 -15.82 -6.94
N ILE A 356 -9.51 -14.61 -6.58
CA ILE A 356 -9.27 -14.20 -5.19
C ILE A 356 -10.13 -12.99 -4.89
N VAL A 357 -10.97 -13.08 -3.87
CA VAL A 357 -11.72 -11.94 -3.34
C VAL A 357 -10.93 -11.31 -2.20
N LEU A 358 -10.57 -10.04 -2.34
CA LEU A 358 -9.88 -9.28 -1.31
C LEU A 358 -10.80 -8.23 -0.71
N ALA A 359 -10.79 -8.10 0.62
CA ALA A 359 -11.57 -7.10 1.32
C ALA A 359 -10.85 -6.59 2.57
N THR A 360 -10.90 -5.28 2.79
CA THR A 360 -10.66 -4.73 4.13
C THR A 360 -11.98 -4.82 4.90
N VAL A 361 -11.94 -5.47 6.06
CA VAL A 361 -13.13 -5.84 6.83
C VAL A 361 -13.90 -4.62 7.33
N LYS A 362 -15.16 -4.83 7.73
CA LYS A 362 -16.04 -3.79 8.25
C LYS A 362 -15.38 -3.02 9.41
N GLY A 363 -15.56 -1.70 9.39
CA GLY A 363 -15.00 -0.82 10.42
C GLY A 363 -13.52 -0.46 10.19
N ASP A 364 -12.89 -1.03 9.17
CA ASP A 364 -11.52 -0.73 8.80
C ASP A 364 -11.45 -0.10 7.41
N VAL A 365 -10.60 0.90 7.29
CA VAL A 365 -10.39 1.72 6.10
C VAL A 365 -8.99 1.58 5.53
N HIS A 366 -8.10 0.88 6.22
CA HIS A 366 -6.73 0.76 5.79
C HIS A 366 -6.61 -0.32 4.71
N ASP A 367 -6.19 0.07 3.51
CA ASP A 367 -6.17 -0.78 2.33
C ASP A 367 -4.83 -0.82 1.60
N ILE A 368 -3.84 0.00 1.97
CA ILE A 368 -2.53 0.03 1.30
C ILE A 368 -1.94 -1.38 1.17
N GLY A 369 -1.90 -2.14 2.28
CA GLY A 369 -1.40 -3.53 2.27
C GLY A 369 -2.21 -4.45 1.35
N LYS A 370 -3.55 -4.34 1.38
CA LYS A 370 -4.47 -5.09 0.51
C LYS A 370 -4.25 -4.76 -0.96
N ASN A 371 -4.12 -3.48 -1.30
CA ASN A 371 -3.94 -3.01 -2.67
C ASN A 371 -2.61 -3.52 -3.22
N ILE A 372 -1.55 -3.54 -2.40
CA ILE A 372 -0.26 -4.15 -2.79
C ILE A 372 -0.42 -5.65 -3.00
N VAL A 373 -1.12 -6.37 -2.11
CA VAL A 373 -1.41 -7.81 -2.31
C VAL A 373 -2.18 -8.01 -3.62
N GLY A 374 -3.20 -7.21 -3.90
CA GLY A 374 -3.97 -7.28 -5.15
C GLY A 374 -3.11 -7.03 -6.39
N VAL A 375 -2.23 -6.04 -6.35
CA VAL A 375 -1.25 -5.78 -7.41
C VAL A 375 -0.32 -6.98 -7.59
N VAL A 376 0.26 -7.50 -6.51
CA VAL A 376 1.22 -8.61 -6.54
C VAL A 376 0.57 -9.92 -7.00
N LEU A 377 -0.70 -10.17 -6.64
CA LEU A 377 -1.46 -11.33 -7.13
C LEU A 377 -1.86 -11.16 -8.60
N GLY A 378 -2.32 -9.97 -9.00
CA GLY A 378 -2.60 -9.68 -10.42
C GLY A 378 -1.35 -9.81 -11.29
N CYS A 379 -0.19 -9.42 -10.76
CA CYS A 379 1.12 -9.67 -11.35
C CYS A 379 1.40 -11.16 -11.61
N ASN A 380 0.82 -12.07 -10.81
CA ASN A 380 1.04 -13.51 -10.92
C ASN A 380 -0.16 -14.24 -11.56
N ASN A 381 -0.87 -13.54 -12.46
CA ASN A 381 -1.98 -14.08 -13.24
C ASN A 381 -3.15 -14.65 -12.40
N PHE A 382 -3.39 -14.07 -11.22
CA PHE A 382 -4.62 -14.29 -10.46
C PHE A 382 -5.69 -13.26 -10.82
N ARG A 383 -6.95 -13.71 -10.86
CA ARG A 383 -8.09 -12.80 -10.97
C ARG A 383 -8.39 -12.21 -9.60
N VAL A 384 -8.05 -10.95 -9.39
CA VAL A 384 -8.28 -10.26 -8.12
C VAL A 384 -9.57 -9.46 -8.18
N ILE A 385 -10.52 -9.81 -7.31
CA ILE A 385 -11.76 -9.05 -7.07
C ILE A 385 -11.58 -8.27 -5.77
N ASP A 386 -11.27 -6.99 -5.88
CA ASP A 386 -11.11 -6.11 -4.73
C ASP A 386 -12.44 -5.44 -4.36
N LEU A 387 -12.95 -5.73 -3.15
CA LEU A 387 -14.20 -5.17 -2.64
C LEU A 387 -14.03 -3.81 -1.95
N GLY A 388 -12.78 -3.37 -1.77
CA GLY A 388 -12.42 -2.12 -1.13
C GLY A 388 -12.41 -2.19 0.40
N VAL A 389 -12.79 -1.08 1.01
CA VAL A 389 -12.73 -0.84 2.46
C VAL A 389 -14.08 -0.91 3.13
N MET A 390 -14.07 -1.09 4.46
CA MET A 390 -15.26 -1.18 5.30
C MET A 390 -16.26 -2.24 4.81
N THR A 391 -15.78 -3.34 4.24
CA THR A 391 -16.64 -4.31 3.56
C THR A 391 -17.37 -5.20 4.57
N PRO A 392 -18.72 -5.20 4.58
CA PRO A 392 -19.50 -6.09 5.44
C PRO A 392 -19.32 -7.58 5.09
N CYS A 393 -19.43 -8.46 6.09
CA CYS A 393 -19.29 -9.91 5.92
C CYS A 393 -20.20 -10.49 4.82
N ASP A 394 -21.48 -10.11 4.78
CA ASP A 394 -22.45 -10.58 3.79
C ASP A 394 -22.01 -10.23 2.36
N LYS A 395 -21.48 -9.03 2.14
CA LYS A 395 -20.95 -8.62 0.84
C LYS A 395 -19.71 -9.42 0.44
N ILE A 396 -18.81 -9.71 1.40
CA ILE A 396 -17.61 -10.53 1.15
C ILE A 396 -18.02 -11.94 0.71
N LEU A 397 -18.90 -12.59 1.48
CA LEU A 397 -19.32 -13.96 1.20
C LEU A 397 -20.12 -14.06 -0.09
N LYS A 398 -21.03 -13.10 -0.34
CA LYS A 398 -21.78 -13.05 -1.58
C LYS A 398 -20.85 -12.88 -2.79
N ALA A 399 -19.91 -11.94 -2.74
CA ALA A 399 -18.95 -11.75 -3.83
C ALA A 399 -18.08 -12.99 -4.06
N ALA A 400 -17.67 -13.68 -3.00
CA ALA A 400 -16.93 -14.94 -3.11
C ALA A 400 -17.72 -16.02 -3.84
N LEU A 401 -19.02 -16.14 -3.58
CA LEU A 401 -19.90 -17.09 -4.29
C LEU A 401 -20.19 -16.66 -5.73
N ASP A 402 -20.57 -15.39 -5.94
CA ASP A 402 -20.92 -14.83 -7.25
C ASP A 402 -19.75 -14.91 -8.23
N HIS A 403 -18.53 -14.68 -7.75
CA HIS A 403 -17.30 -14.74 -8.55
C HIS A 403 -16.60 -16.09 -8.51
N LYS A 404 -17.18 -17.11 -7.86
CA LYS A 404 -16.58 -18.44 -7.69
C LYS A 404 -15.13 -18.35 -7.20
N ALA A 405 -14.91 -17.58 -6.14
CA ALA A 405 -13.58 -17.35 -5.58
C ALA A 405 -12.97 -18.65 -5.04
N ASP A 406 -11.73 -18.89 -5.42
CA ASP A 406 -10.92 -19.99 -4.90
C ASP A 406 -10.32 -19.64 -3.54
N ILE A 407 -10.15 -18.35 -3.24
CA ILE A 407 -9.61 -17.85 -1.97
C ILE A 407 -10.31 -16.55 -1.56
N ILE A 408 -10.56 -16.39 -0.26
CA ILE A 408 -10.97 -15.11 0.34
C ILE A 408 -9.80 -14.55 1.15
N GLY A 409 -9.39 -13.31 0.88
CA GLY A 409 -8.38 -12.59 1.64
C GLY A 409 -8.96 -11.43 2.42
N LEU A 410 -8.76 -11.44 3.75
CA LEU A 410 -9.17 -10.38 4.65
C LEU A 410 -7.97 -9.54 5.08
N SER A 411 -8.13 -8.22 5.01
CA SER A 411 -7.16 -7.24 5.49
C SER A 411 -7.69 -6.48 6.70
N GLY A 412 -6.82 -6.24 7.67
CA GLY A 412 -7.12 -5.43 8.84
C GLY A 412 -5.87 -4.81 9.45
N LEU A 413 -5.95 -3.52 9.78
CA LEU A 413 -4.92 -2.77 10.48
C LEU A 413 -5.29 -2.47 11.93
N ILE A 414 -6.56 -2.49 12.32
CA ILE A 414 -6.97 -2.05 13.66
C ILE A 414 -7.43 -3.23 14.53
N THR A 415 -7.31 -3.13 15.85
CA THR A 415 -7.72 -4.21 16.77
C THR A 415 -9.19 -4.65 16.57
N PRO A 416 -10.17 -3.75 16.38
CA PRO A 416 -11.55 -4.14 16.06
C PRO A 416 -11.68 -5.00 14.79
N SER A 417 -10.79 -4.83 13.81
CA SER A 417 -10.79 -5.62 12.56
C SER A 417 -10.55 -7.10 12.83
N LEU A 418 -9.78 -7.42 13.87
CA LEU A 418 -9.51 -8.80 14.25
C LEU A 418 -10.78 -9.51 14.70
N ASP A 419 -11.64 -8.83 15.46
CA ASP A 419 -12.93 -9.38 15.88
C ASP A 419 -13.87 -9.58 14.69
N GLU A 420 -13.86 -8.67 13.72
CA GLU A 420 -14.62 -8.82 12.48
C GLU A 420 -14.10 -9.99 11.63
N MET A 421 -12.79 -10.22 11.56
CA MET A 421 -12.22 -11.41 10.88
C MET A 421 -12.66 -12.72 11.55
N ILE A 422 -12.74 -12.75 12.88
CA ILE A 422 -13.30 -13.90 13.63
C ILE A 422 -14.77 -14.10 13.27
N PHE A 423 -15.53 -13.01 13.14
CA PHE A 423 -16.94 -13.05 12.75
C PHE A 423 -17.13 -13.62 11.35
N VAL A 424 -16.35 -13.16 10.36
CA VAL A 424 -16.38 -13.70 8.99
C VAL A 424 -16.08 -15.21 8.98
N ALA A 425 -15.06 -15.66 9.70
CA ALA A 425 -14.71 -17.09 9.78
C ALA A 425 -15.86 -17.95 10.35
N LYS A 426 -16.56 -17.44 11.39
CA LYS A 426 -17.74 -18.12 11.95
C LYS A 426 -18.90 -18.19 10.96
N GLU A 427 -19.15 -17.12 10.21
CA GLU A 427 -20.22 -17.09 9.22
C GLU A 427 -19.92 -17.99 8.01
N MET A 428 -18.66 -18.09 7.60
CA MET A 428 -18.22 -19.07 6.60
C MET A 428 -18.50 -20.50 7.06
N GLU A 429 -18.20 -20.83 8.32
CA GLU A 429 -18.53 -22.14 8.88
C GLU A 429 -20.04 -22.38 8.96
N ARG A 430 -20.80 -21.40 9.45
CA ARG A 430 -22.26 -21.48 9.58
C ARG A 430 -22.95 -21.71 8.23
N LEU A 431 -22.43 -21.10 7.17
CA LEU A 431 -22.92 -21.23 5.80
C LEU A 431 -22.29 -22.40 5.04
N ALA A 432 -21.45 -23.20 5.71
CA ALA A 432 -20.72 -24.33 5.13
C ALA A 432 -19.91 -23.97 3.86
N ILE A 433 -19.47 -22.72 3.74
CA ILE A 433 -18.51 -22.29 2.72
C ILE A 433 -17.19 -22.99 3.03
N LYS A 434 -16.50 -23.57 2.04
CA LYS A 434 -15.22 -24.29 2.23
C LYS A 434 -14.02 -23.63 1.56
N ILE A 435 -14.19 -22.39 1.11
CA ILE A 435 -13.14 -21.59 0.46
C ILE A 435 -12.04 -21.24 1.50
N PRO A 436 -10.75 -21.48 1.22
CA PRO A 436 -9.64 -21.05 2.07
C PRO A 436 -9.66 -19.56 2.42
N LEU A 437 -9.29 -19.24 3.67
CA LEU A 437 -9.29 -17.88 4.22
C LEU A 437 -7.87 -17.39 4.49
N LEU A 438 -7.45 -16.31 3.84
CA LEU A 438 -6.20 -15.61 4.12
C LEU A 438 -6.44 -14.45 5.06
N ILE A 439 -5.58 -14.32 6.07
CA ILE A 439 -5.61 -13.25 7.07
C ILE A 439 -4.33 -12.42 6.91
N GLY A 440 -4.48 -11.12 6.66
CA GLY A 440 -3.35 -10.19 6.53
C GLY A 440 -3.62 -8.80 7.11
N GLY A 441 -2.54 -8.00 7.17
CA GLY A 441 -2.55 -6.63 7.70
C GLY A 441 -1.73 -6.49 8.99
N ALA A 442 -1.26 -5.27 9.31
CA ALA A 442 -0.14 -5.10 10.23
C ALA A 442 -0.41 -5.49 11.69
N THR A 443 -1.67 -5.47 12.14
CA THR A 443 -2.05 -5.94 13.48
C THR A 443 -2.35 -7.42 13.55
N THR A 444 -2.41 -8.10 12.40
CA THR A 444 -2.58 -9.55 12.36
C THR A 444 -1.27 -10.25 12.74
N SER A 445 -1.38 -11.43 13.35
CA SER A 445 -0.22 -12.25 13.68
C SER A 445 -0.55 -13.73 13.51
N ARG A 446 0.50 -14.53 13.34
CA ARG A 446 0.38 -16.00 13.25
C ARG A 446 -0.30 -16.56 14.49
N THR A 447 0.08 -16.08 15.67
CA THR A 447 -0.50 -16.51 16.96
C THR A 447 -1.98 -16.15 17.07
N HIS A 448 -2.34 -14.90 16.76
CA HIS A 448 -3.74 -14.48 16.80
C HIS A 448 -4.59 -15.31 15.83
N THR A 449 -4.12 -15.49 14.60
CA THR A 449 -4.82 -16.26 13.56
C THR A 449 -5.05 -17.69 14.01
N ALA A 450 -4.03 -18.37 14.54
CA ALA A 450 -4.10 -19.76 14.98
C ALA A 450 -5.01 -19.96 16.20
N VAL A 451 -5.06 -19.01 17.13
CA VAL A 451 -5.78 -19.16 18.41
C VAL A 451 -7.22 -18.65 18.33
N LYS A 452 -7.47 -17.60 17.55
CA LYS A 452 -8.76 -16.88 17.57
C LYS A 452 -9.60 -17.10 16.33
N ILE A 453 -8.98 -17.21 15.15
CA ILE A 453 -9.68 -17.28 13.85
C ILE A 453 -9.79 -18.73 13.37
N ALA A 454 -8.66 -19.43 13.24
CA ALA A 454 -8.61 -20.80 12.71
C ALA A 454 -9.56 -21.79 13.42
N PRO A 455 -9.74 -21.77 14.76
CA PRO A 455 -10.66 -22.69 15.44
C PRO A 455 -12.15 -22.44 15.13
N ARG A 456 -12.48 -21.37 14.41
CA ARG A 456 -13.85 -21.00 14.06
C ARG A 456 -14.27 -21.48 12.68
N TYR A 457 -13.33 -22.02 11.90
CA TYR A 457 -13.55 -22.39 10.52
C TYR A 457 -12.82 -23.69 10.20
N SER A 458 -13.53 -24.64 9.61
CA SER A 458 -13.02 -25.99 9.35
C SER A 458 -12.16 -26.10 8.09
N ALA A 459 -12.22 -25.11 7.19
CA ALA A 459 -11.32 -25.05 6.04
C ALA A 459 -10.04 -24.26 6.37
N PRO A 460 -9.00 -24.29 5.51
CA PRO A 460 -7.72 -23.66 5.80
C PRO A 460 -7.83 -22.16 6.12
N VAL A 461 -7.25 -21.74 7.25
CA VAL A 461 -7.05 -20.33 7.61
C VAL A 461 -5.56 -20.06 7.69
N ILE A 462 -5.05 -19.17 6.84
CA ILE A 462 -3.62 -18.94 6.68
C ILE A 462 -3.29 -17.48 6.95
N HIS A 463 -2.31 -17.24 7.84
CA HIS A 463 -1.77 -15.91 8.07
C HIS A 463 -0.73 -15.57 7.00
N VAL A 464 -0.90 -14.43 6.34
CA VAL A 464 0.03 -13.90 5.34
C VAL A 464 0.79 -12.73 5.96
N LEU A 465 2.09 -12.92 6.17
CA LEU A 465 2.93 -11.95 6.87
C LEU A 465 3.17 -10.67 6.06
N ASP A 466 3.38 -10.81 4.75
CA ASP A 466 3.77 -9.72 3.86
C ASP A 466 3.14 -9.92 2.47
N ALA A 467 2.83 -8.81 1.80
CA ALA A 467 2.28 -8.82 0.45
C ALA A 467 3.17 -9.57 -0.55
N SER A 468 4.50 -9.49 -0.40
CA SER A 468 5.46 -10.23 -1.23
C SER A 468 5.35 -11.75 -1.11
N LYS A 469 4.84 -12.27 0.02
CA LYS A 469 4.66 -13.71 0.26
C LYS A 469 3.28 -14.22 -0.15
N SER A 470 2.36 -13.33 -0.49
CA SER A 470 0.97 -13.67 -0.82
C SER A 470 0.89 -14.68 -1.99
N VAL A 471 1.71 -14.50 -3.02
CA VAL A 471 1.74 -15.37 -4.22
C VAL A 471 2.12 -16.79 -3.85
N VAL A 472 3.22 -16.97 -3.12
CA VAL A 472 3.69 -18.31 -2.72
C VAL A 472 2.63 -19.02 -1.89
N VAL A 473 2.00 -18.31 -0.95
CA VAL A 473 0.95 -18.87 -0.09
C VAL A 473 -0.29 -19.26 -0.91
N VAL A 474 -0.71 -18.41 -1.83
CA VAL A 474 -1.86 -18.64 -2.71
C VAL A 474 -1.62 -19.82 -3.66
N SER A 475 -0.48 -19.83 -4.36
CA SER A 475 -0.15 -20.88 -5.34
C SER A 475 0.00 -22.25 -4.66
N VAL A 476 0.65 -22.32 -3.49
CA VAL A 476 0.77 -23.56 -2.72
C VAL A 476 -0.59 -23.96 -2.12
N GLY A 477 -1.37 -22.98 -1.63
CA GLY A 477 -2.69 -23.22 -1.04
C GLY A 477 -3.68 -23.79 -2.05
N LEU A 478 -3.72 -23.24 -3.28
CA LEU A 478 -4.52 -23.75 -4.39
C LEU A 478 -4.14 -25.18 -4.76
N ALA A 479 -2.84 -25.45 -4.93
CA ALA A 479 -2.36 -26.79 -5.30
C ALA A 479 -2.73 -27.84 -4.24
N LEU A 480 -2.54 -27.53 -2.95
CA LEU A 480 -2.88 -28.44 -1.85
C LEU A 480 -4.40 -28.67 -1.72
N PHE A 481 -5.20 -27.63 -1.99
CA PHE A 481 -6.66 -27.74 -1.91
C PHE A 481 -7.24 -28.54 -3.07
N GLN A 482 -6.73 -28.35 -4.29
CA GLN A 482 -7.10 -29.13 -5.47
C GLN A 482 -6.78 -30.62 -5.28
N SER A 483 -5.56 -30.95 -4.80
CA SER A 483 -5.19 -32.35 -4.51
C SER A 483 -6.01 -32.97 -3.37
N SER A 484 -6.42 -32.18 -2.36
CA SER A 484 -7.29 -32.67 -1.28
C SER A 484 -8.73 -32.91 -1.72
N CYS A 485 -9.20 -32.25 -2.78
CA CYS A 485 -10.52 -32.45 -3.38
C CYS A 485 -10.53 -33.66 -4.33
N GLU A 486 -9.47 -33.83 -5.14
CA GLU A 486 -9.32 -34.98 -6.06
C GLU A 486 -9.16 -36.32 -5.30
N GLY A 487 -8.43 -36.33 -4.17
CA GLY A 487 -8.28 -37.54 -3.34
C GLY A 487 -9.57 -38.02 -2.63
N LYS A 488 -10.63 -37.19 -2.59
CA LYS A 488 -11.95 -37.60 -2.06
C LYS A 488 -12.86 -38.21 -3.13
N THR A 489 -12.57 -38.02 -4.41
CA THR A 489 -13.32 -38.66 -5.50
C THR A 489 -12.89 -40.10 -5.75
N GLU A 490 -11.62 -40.45 -5.57
CA GLU A 490 -11.15 -41.85 -5.75
C GLU A 490 -11.53 -42.78 -4.59
N SER A 491 -11.80 -42.24 -3.39
CA SER A 491 -12.20 -43.05 -2.22
C SER A 491 -13.71 -43.30 -2.10
N ALA A 492 -14.52 -42.80 -3.05
CA ALA A 492 -15.96 -43.04 -3.11
C ALA A 492 -16.36 -44.17 -4.06
N GLU A 493 -15.42 -44.75 -4.82
CA GLU A 493 -15.65 -45.86 -5.76
C GLU A 493 -14.99 -47.20 -5.34
N SER A 494 -14.54 -47.34 -4.08
CA SER A 494 -14.02 -48.61 -3.54
C SER A 494 -14.74 -49.10 -2.29
#